data_AF-A0A925C8F6-F1
#
_entry.id   AF-A0A925C8F6-F1
#
_cell.length_a   1.000
_cell.length_b   1.000
_cell.length_c   1.000
_cell.angle_alpha   90.00
_cell.angle_beta   90.00
_cell.angle_gamma   90.00
#
_symmetry.space_group_name_H-M   'P 1'
#
loop_
_entity.id
_entity.type
_entity.pdbx_description
1 polymer ?
#
loop_
_entity_poly.entity_id
_entity_poly.type
_entity_poly.pdbx_seq_one_letter_code
_entity_poly.pdbx_strand_id
1 'polypeptide(L)'
;MAHAAQLPAGTVVVPNLVKGLGAIGAGLAVVGGGLGIGLVGKGAVESIARQPEAAGKIQINMILAAALIEGATLFAVVVGFLAA
;
A
#
# COMPACT_ATOMS: atom_id res chain seq x y z
N MET A 1 -2.22 7.77 -45.49
CA MET A 1 -2.90 8.45 -44.37
C MET A 1 -3.99 7.53 -43.88
N ALA A 2 -3.70 6.73 -42.86
CA ALA A 2 -4.66 5.77 -42.29
C ALA A 2 -5.66 6.55 -41.44
N HIS A 3 -6.93 6.38 -41.77
CA HIS A 3 -8.09 6.92 -41.08
C HIS A 3 -8.05 6.49 -39.61
N ALA A 4 -7.81 7.45 -38.70
CA ALA A 4 -7.99 7.24 -37.27
C ALA A 4 -9.49 6.98 -37.03
N ALA A 5 -9.85 5.71 -36.87
CA ALA A 5 -11.20 5.33 -36.48
C ALA A 5 -11.49 6.00 -35.13
N GLN A 6 -12.41 6.95 -35.11
CA GLN A 6 -12.96 7.55 -33.90
C GLN A 6 -13.64 6.42 -33.10
N LEU A 7 -12.97 5.89 -32.07
CA LEU A 7 -13.53 4.85 -31.20
C LEU A 7 -14.75 5.42 -30.46
N PRO A 8 -15.86 4.67 -30.36
CA PRO A 8 -17.08 5.17 -29.73
C PRO A 8 -16.78 5.53 -28.27
N ALA A 9 -17.33 6.66 -27.78
CA ALA A 9 -17.00 7.23 -26.47
C ALA A 9 -17.05 6.23 -25.31
N GLY A 10 -17.98 5.27 -25.34
CA GLY A 10 -18.08 4.20 -24.34
C GLY A 10 -16.85 3.28 -24.24
N THR A 11 -16.10 3.12 -25.34
CA THR A 11 -14.87 2.30 -25.39
C THR A 11 -13.71 2.95 -24.67
N VAL A 12 -13.74 4.28 -24.49
CA VAL A 12 -12.65 5.04 -23.85
C VAL A 12 -12.98 5.34 -22.38
N VAL A 13 -14.25 5.51 -22.05
CA VAL A 13 -14.69 5.87 -20.68
C VAL A 13 -14.51 4.70 -19.70
N VAL A 14 -14.91 3.47 -20.07
CA VAL A 14 -14.82 2.31 -19.16
C VAL A 14 -13.38 1.97 -18.79
N PRO A 15 -12.42 1.88 -19.73
CA PRO A 15 -11.02 1.63 -19.38
C PRO A 15 -10.43 2.72 -18.50
N ASN A 16 -10.68 4.00 -18.81
CA ASN A 16 -10.15 5.11 -18.00
C ASN A 16 -10.72 5.13 -16.58
N LEU A 17 -11.98 4.73 -16.40
CA LEU A 17 -12.58 4.59 -15.07
C LEU A 17 -11.91 3.47 -14.28
N VAL A 18 -11.75 2.29 -14.87
CA VAL A 18 -11.07 1.16 -14.22
C VAL A 18 -9.65 1.55 -13.79
N LYS A 19 -8.95 2.26 -14.67
CA LYS A 19 -7.60 2.78 -14.40
C LYS A 19 -7.56 3.74 -13.22
N GLY A 20 -8.48 4.70 -13.19
CA GLY A 20 -8.62 5.66 -12.09
C GLY A 20 -8.90 4.97 -10.75
N LEU A 21 -9.74 3.92 -10.76
CA LEU A 21 -10.03 3.13 -9.55
C LEU A 21 -8.81 2.32 -9.09
N GLY A 22 -8.02 1.78 -10.02
CA GLY A 22 -6.75 1.10 -9.71
C GLY A 22 -5.76 2.03 -8.98
N ALA A 23 -5.60 3.25 -9.47
CA ALA A 23 -4.74 4.27 -8.84
C ALA A 23 -5.24 4.67 -7.44
N ILE A 24 -6.55 4.85 -7.26
CA ILE A 24 -7.15 5.15 -5.95
C ILE A 24 -6.93 3.98 -4.97
N GLY A 25 -7.15 2.75 -5.44
CA GLY A 25 -6.93 1.54 -4.64
C GLY A 25 -5.49 1.42 -4.15
N ALA A 26 -4.51 1.68 -5.02
CA ALA A 26 -3.10 1.71 -4.65
C ALA A 26 -2.80 2.81 -3.61
N GLY A 27 -3.37 4.01 -3.77
CA GLY A 27 -3.21 5.10 -2.80
C GLY A 27 -3.78 4.75 -1.42
N LEU A 28 -4.96 4.14 -1.37
CA LEU A 28 -5.57 3.69 -0.11
C LEU A 28 -4.75 2.59 0.57
N ALA A 29 -4.16 1.67 -0.19
CA ALA A 29 -3.28 0.65 0.34
C ALA A 29 -2.06 1.27 1.06
N VAL A 30 -1.42 2.28 0.45
CA VAL A 30 -0.28 2.99 1.05
C VAL A 30 -0.68 3.70 2.36
N VAL A 31 -1.86 4.34 2.39
CA VAL A 31 -2.38 4.97 3.62
C VAL A 31 -2.57 3.93 4.73
N GLY A 32 -3.17 2.78 4.41
CA GLY A 32 -3.35 1.68 5.36
C GLY A 32 -2.02 1.13 5.88
N GLY A 33 -1.06 0.87 4.99
CA GLY A 33 0.26 0.38 5.35
C GLY A 33 1.04 1.34 6.24
N GLY A 34 1.06 2.63 5.87
CA GLY A 34 1.73 3.68 6.64
C GLY A 34 1.16 3.84 8.05
N LEU A 35 -0.17 3.82 8.20
CA LEU A 35 -0.82 3.85 9.51
C LEU A 35 -0.49 2.61 10.34
N GLY A 36 -0.53 1.42 9.73
CA GLY A 36 -0.20 0.16 10.41
C GLY A 36 1.23 0.15 10.95
N ILE A 37 2.21 0.48 10.11
CA ILE A 37 3.63 0.53 10.51
C ILE A 37 3.87 1.61 11.57
N GLY A 38 3.25 2.78 11.42
CA GLY A 38 3.35 3.86 12.40
C GLY A 38 2.87 3.46 13.80
N LEU A 39 1.75 2.72 13.88
CA LEU A 39 1.22 2.20 15.15
C LEU A 39 2.13 1.14 15.77
N VAL A 40 2.66 0.22 14.95
CA VAL A 40 3.62 -0.81 15.38
C VAL A 40 4.89 -0.16 15.92
N GLY A 41 5.44 0.83 15.21
CA GLY A 41 6.61 1.59 15.63
C GLY A 41 6.39 2.34 16.94
N LYS A 42 5.25 3.04 17.07
CA LYS A 42 4.84 3.71 18.31
C LYS A 42 4.81 2.75 19.50
N GLY A 43 4.09 1.63 19.35
CA GLY A 43 3.96 0.64 20.41
C GLY A 43 5.30 0.02 20.81
N ALA A 44 6.20 -0.19 19.84
CA ALA A 44 7.54 -0.68 20.08
C ALA A 44 8.38 0.30 20.89
N VAL A 45 8.44 1.58 20.49
CA VAL A 45 9.26 2.58 21.23
C VAL A 45 8.75 2.81 22.64
N GLU A 46 7.42 2.85 22.84
CA GLU A 46 6.83 2.97 24.18
C GLU A 46 7.14 1.76 25.06
N SER A 47 7.12 0.55 24.48
CA SER A 47 7.45 -0.69 25.19
C SER A 47 8.93 -0.76 25.56
N ILE A 48 9.82 -0.38 24.64
CA ILE A 48 11.27 -0.31 24.87
C ILE A 48 11.59 0.68 26.00
N ALA A 49 10.93 1.84 26.01
CA ALA A 49 11.12 2.84 27.06
C ALA A 49 10.72 2.32 28.46
N ARG A 50 9.73 1.42 28.53
CA ARG A 50 9.26 0.81 29.79
C ARG A 50 10.10 -0.39 30.22
N GLN A 51 10.66 -1.14 29.27
CA GLN A 51 11.41 -2.37 29.48
C GLN A 51 12.64 -2.42 28.56
N PRO A 52 13.71 -1.66 28.89
CA PRO A 52 14.89 -1.57 28.04
C PRO A 52 15.62 -2.92 27.90
N GLU A 53 15.51 -3.82 28.87
CA GLU A 53 16.10 -5.16 28.84
C GLU A 53 15.47 -6.04 27.75
N ALA A 54 14.23 -5.76 27.35
CA ALA A 54 13.51 -6.49 26.31
C ALA A 54 13.69 -5.87 24.91
N ALA A 55 14.52 -4.83 24.75
CA ALA A 55 14.56 -4.01 23.54
C ALA A 55 14.84 -4.81 22.26
N GLY A 56 15.82 -5.74 22.30
CA GLY A 56 16.16 -6.57 21.16
C GLY A 56 14.99 -7.45 20.70
N LYS A 57 14.24 -8.04 21.64
CA LYS A 57 13.06 -8.87 21.32
C LYS A 57 11.92 -8.03 20.75
N ILE A 58 11.68 -6.85 21.31
CA ILE A 58 10.66 -5.92 20.82
C ILE A 58 10.99 -5.46 19.40
N GLN A 59 12.25 -5.09 19.13
CA GLN A 59 12.68 -4.64 17.81
C GLN A 59 12.53 -5.74 16.74
N ILE A 60 12.89 -6.99 17.06
CA ILE A 60 12.69 -8.12 16.14
C ILE A 60 11.21 -8.31 15.81
N ASN A 61 10.34 -8.32 16.82
CA ASN A 61 8.90 -8.46 16.62
C ASN A 61 8.30 -7.27 15.83
N MET A 62 8.77 -6.05 16.10
CA MET A 62 8.39 -4.85 15.38
C MET A 62 8.76 -4.95 13.90
N ILE A 63 9.98 -5.37 13.58
CA ILE A 63 10.45 -5.52 12.20
C ILE A 63 9.66 -6.63 11.48
N LEU A 64 9.39 -7.76 12.13
CA LEU A 64 8.55 -8.83 11.56
C LEU A 64 7.14 -8.31 11.23
N ALA A 65 6.49 -7.61 12.16
CA ALA A 65 5.19 -7.03 11.93
C ALA A 65 5.22 -5.97 10.81
N ALA A 66 6.22 -5.08 10.81
CA ALA A 66 6.39 -4.08 9.77
C ALA A 66 6.62 -4.72 8.38
N ALA A 67 7.42 -5.80 8.30
CA ALA A 67 7.68 -6.51 7.06
C ALA A 67 6.42 -7.21 6.50
N LEU A 68 5.55 -7.75 7.36
CA LEU A 68 4.27 -8.31 6.93
C LEU A 68 3.32 -7.23 6.38
N ILE A 69 3.28 -6.06 7.04
CA ILE A 69 2.47 -4.93 6.58
C ILE A 69 3.01 -4.39 5.26
N GLU A 70 4.33 -4.18 5.14
CA GLU A 70 5.00 -3.78 3.89
C GLU A 70 4.70 -4.78 2.77
N GLY A 71 4.88 -6.08 3.02
CA GLY A 71 4.63 -7.12 2.03
C GLY A 71 3.20 -7.08 1.47
N ALA A 72 2.20 -6.94 2.33
CA ALA A 72 0.80 -6.81 1.90
C ALA A 72 0.53 -5.48 1.17
N THR A 73 1.13 -4.39 1.65
CA THR A 73 0.96 -3.04 1.08
C THR A 73 1.56 -2.96 -0.32
N LEU A 74 2.80 -3.42 -0.50
CA LEU A 74 3.46 -3.45 -1.80
C LEU A 74 2.73 -4.36 -2.79
N PHE A 75 2.22 -5.50 -2.33
CA PHE A 75 1.41 -6.37 -3.19
C PHE A 75 0.15 -5.65 -3.69
N ALA A 76 -0.57 -4.95 -2.81
CA ALA A 76 -1.74 -4.18 -3.19
C ALA A 76 -1.40 -3.01 -4.13
N VAL A 77 -0.27 -2.32 -3.92
CA VAL A 77 0.20 -1.25 -4.81
C VAL A 77 0.52 -1.81 -6.20
N VAL A 78 1.21 -2.95 -6.29
CA VAL A 78 1.51 -3.60 -7.58
C VAL A 78 0.22 -3.98 -8.30
N VAL A 79 -0.74 -4.59 -7.62
CA VAL A 79 -2.04 -4.94 -8.22
C VAL A 79 -2.77 -3.69 -8.68
N GLY A 80 -2.81 -2.63 -7.87
CA GLY A 80 -3.43 -1.36 -8.23
C GLY A 80 -2.75 -0.69 -9.44
N PHE A 81 -1.42 -0.77 -9.53
CA PHE A 81 -0.65 -0.28 -10.68
C PHE A 81 -0.93 -1.08 -11.97
N LEU A 82 -1.08 -2.40 -11.86
CA LEU A 82 -1.43 -3.25 -13.01
C LEU A 82 -2.87 -3.03 -13.49
N ALA A 83 -3.77 -2.59 -12.60
CA ALA A 83 -5.13 -2.23 -12.93
C ALA A 83 -5.29 -0.78 -13.43
N ALA A 84 -4.25 0.05 -13.26
CA ALA A 84 -4.21 1.49 -13.58
C ALA A 84 -3.82 1.82 -15.04
#